data_AF-A0A2E4ZX76-F1
#
_entry.id   AF-A0A2E4ZX76-F1
#
_cell.length_a   1.000
_cell.length_b   1.000
_cell.length_c   1.000
_cell.angle_alpha   90.00
_cell.angle_beta   90.00
_cell.angle_gamma   90.00
#
_symmetry.space_group_name_H-M   'P 1'
#
loop_
_entity.id
_entity.type
_entity.pdbx_description
1 polymer ?
#
loop_
_entity_poly.entity_id
_entity_poly.type
_entity_poly.pdbx_seq_one_letter_code
_entity_poly.pdbx_strand_id
1 'polypeptide(L)'
;MSLATPDVPWAELKEKEGLWYRGGDPRPFTGKAYSRSKSGGREFTFAFKDGKPHGEWIIWHKNGQKRSLTNYAAGVVQGISASWYESGQLKSQGNYLTGKRHGLLTEWNESGRKVAESKYDRGQLVTRKEFKK
;
A
#
# COMPACT_ATOMS: atom_id res chain seq x y z
N MET A 1 -3.84 17.20 -24.40
CA MET A 1 -3.35 17.86 -23.16
C MET A 1 -3.58 16.91 -22.00
N SER A 2 -2.53 16.33 -21.43
CA SER A 2 -2.64 15.46 -20.25
C SER A 2 -2.83 16.36 -19.03
N LEU A 3 -4.06 16.56 -18.59
CA LEU A 3 -4.34 17.21 -17.31
C LEU A 3 -3.71 16.34 -16.22
N ALA A 4 -2.72 16.86 -15.52
CA ALA A 4 -2.15 16.20 -14.35
C ALA A 4 -3.30 15.85 -13.39
N THR A 5 -3.41 14.59 -13.00
CA THR A 5 -4.45 14.14 -12.06
C THR A 5 -4.24 14.83 -10.71
N PRO A 6 -5.24 15.53 -10.16
CA PRO A 6 -5.06 16.30 -8.93
C PRO A 6 -4.87 15.38 -7.73
N ASP A 7 -3.87 15.70 -6.90
CA ASP A 7 -3.76 15.17 -5.55
C ASP A 7 -4.82 15.88 -4.68
N VAL A 8 -5.75 15.14 -4.07
CA VAL A 8 -6.83 15.69 -3.24
C VAL A 8 -6.72 15.24 -1.78
N PRO A 9 -7.19 16.02 -0.80
CA PRO A 9 -7.38 15.54 0.55
C PRO A 9 -8.33 14.34 0.59
N TRP A 10 -7.98 13.31 1.36
CA TRP A 10 -8.82 12.13 1.59
C TRP A 10 -10.23 12.48 2.05
N ALA A 11 -10.34 13.52 2.89
CA ALA A 11 -11.62 14.01 3.41
C ALA A 11 -12.58 14.54 2.34
N GLU A 12 -12.10 14.84 1.12
CA GLU A 12 -12.95 15.24 0.00
C GLU A 12 -13.54 14.05 -0.76
N LEU A 13 -13.06 12.84 -0.50
CA LEU A 13 -13.56 11.64 -1.14
C LEU A 13 -14.69 10.99 -0.33
N LYS A 14 -15.66 10.43 -1.05
CA LYS A 14 -16.75 9.64 -0.51
C LYS A 14 -16.83 8.33 -1.26
N GLU A 15 -17.03 7.25 -0.51
CA GLU A 15 -17.29 5.94 -1.08
C GLU A 15 -18.79 5.77 -1.32
N LYS A 16 -19.14 5.24 -2.49
CA LYS A 16 -20.49 4.86 -2.86
C LYS A 16 -20.43 3.63 -3.76
N GLU A 17 -21.09 2.55 -3.36
CA GLU A 17 -21.19 1.31 -4.14
C GLU A 17 -19.82 0.72 -4.53
N GLY A 18 -18.84 0.82 -3.64
CA GLY A 18 -17.47 0.33 -3.81
C GLY A 18 -16.57 1.22 -4.68
N LEU A 19 -17.08 2.37 -5.13
CA LEU A 19 -16.33 3.35 -5.92
C LEU A 19 -16.13 4.65 -5.13
N TRP A 20 -14.97 5.25 -5.28
CA TRP A 20 -14.61 6.51 -4.66
C TRP A 20 -14.92 7.67 -5.59
N TYR A 21 -15.51 8.73 -5.04
CA TYR A 21 -15.90 9.94 -5.76
C TYR A 21 -15.39 11.17 -5.00
N ARG A 22 -15.04 12.24 -5.72
CA ARG A 22 -14.83 13.55 -5.11
C ARG A 22 -16.18 14.22 -4.90
N GLY A 23 -16.41 14.86 -3.74
CA GLY A 23 -17.69 15.49 -3.42
C GLY A 23 -18.22 16.39 -4.55
N GLY A 24 -19.45 16.14 -5.00
CA GLY A 24 -20.10 16.89 -6.06
C GLY A 24 -19.76 16.43 -7.50
N ASP A 25 -18.74 15.60 -7.70
CA ASP A 25 -18.43 15.01 -9.00
C ASP A 25 -19.12 13.63 -9.13
N PRO A 26 -20.00 13.43 -10.14
CA PRO A 26 -20.65 12.14 -10.36
C PRO A 26 -19.70 11.08 -10.95
N ARG A 27 -18.49 11.45 -11.39
CA ARG A 27 -17.53 10.52 -11.99
C ARG A 27 -16.67 9.84 -10.92
N PRO A 28 -16.41 8.53 -11.05
CA PRO A 28 -15.46 7.84 -10.19
C PRO A 28 -14.08 8.51 -10.21
N PHE A 29 -13.49 8.69 -9.04
CA PHE A 29 -12.26 9.44 -8.83
C PHE A 29 -11.06 8.73 -9.48
N THR A 30 -10.26 9.51 -10.21
CA THR A 30 -8.95 9.11 -10.73
C THR A 30 -7.91 10.14 -10.32
N GLY A 31 -6.90 9.68 -9.59
CA GLY A 31 -5.87 10.55 -9.01
C GLY A 31 -5.34 9.99 -7.70
N LYS A 32 -4.69 10.84 -6.89
CA LYS A 32 -4.19 10.45 -5.58
C LYS A 32 -4.95 11.19 -4.50
N ALA A 33 -5.26 10.47 -3.42
CA ALA A 33 -5.83 11.04 -2.22
C ALA A 33 -4.78 11.01 -1.10
N TYR A 34 -4.68 12.05 -0.29
CA TYR A 34 -3.72 12.10 0.83
C TYR A 34 -4.35 12.58 2.13
N SER A 35 -3.78 12.17 3.27
CA SER A 35 -4.04 12.80 4.58
C SER A 35 -2.79 13.52 5.07
N ARG A 36 -2.99 14.63 5.80
CA ARG A 36 -1.94 15.34 6.55
C ARG A 36 -2.28 15.28 8.04
N SER A 37 -1.27 15.03 8.87
CA SER A 37 -1.38 15.13 10.32
C SER A 37 -1.53 16.60 10.74
N LYS A 38 -1.93 16.83 12.00
CA LYS A 38 -1.97 18.17 12.61
C LYS A 38 -0.63 18.91 12.57
N SER A 39 0.49 18.18 12.51
CA SER A 39 1.86 18.73 12.39
C SER A 39 2.35 18.89 10.94
N GLY A 40 1.49 18.65 9.95
CA GLY A 40 1.79 18.86 8.52
C GLY A 40 2.43 17.68 7.80
N GLY A 41 2.76 16.58 8.50
CA GLY A 41 3.31 15.36 7.90
C GLY A 41 2.25 14.58 7.12
N ARG A 42 2.60 13.96 5.99
CA ARG A 42 1.67 13.08 5.25
C ARG A 42 1.47 11.77 6.04
N GLU A 43 0.23 11.37 6.27
CA GLU A 43 -0.09 10.12 6.96
C GLU A 43 -0.26 8.96 5.97
N PHE A 44 -0.90 9.24 4.84
CA PHE A 44 -1.05 8.27 3.76
C PHE A 44 -1.31 8.94 2.40
N THR A 45 -1.08 8.19 1.33
CA THR A 45 -1.35 8.56 -0.05
C THR A 45 -1.84 7.32 -0.77
N PHE A 46 -3.05 7.41 -1.28
CA PHE A 46 -3.77 6.32 -1.91
C PHE A 46 -4.09 6.73 -3.34
N ALA A 47 -3.58 5.97 -4.29
CA ALA A 47 -3.88 6.18 -5.70
C ALA A 47 -5.15 5.42 -6.12
N PHE A 48 -5.94 6.06 -6.97
CA PHE A 48 -7.21 5.57 -7.48
C PHE A 48 -7.28 5.74 -8.99
N LYS A 49 -7.99 4.82 -9.64
CA LYS A 49 -8.38 4.89 -11.04
C LYS A 49 -9.80 4.37 -11.18
N ASP A 50 -10.65 5.16 -11.82
CA ASP A 50 -12.07 4.87 -12.01
C ASP A 50 -12.77 4.50 -10.68
N GLY A 51 -12.45 5.26 -9.63
CA GLY A 51 -12.97 5.09 -8.27
C GLY A 51 -12.46 3.85 -7.53
N LYS A 52 -11.55 3.07 -8.11
CA LYS A 52 -10.99 1.86 -7.48
C LYS A 52 -9.53 2.09 -7.05
N PRO A 53 -9.07 1.45 -5.96
CA PRO A 53 -7.65 1.41 -5.62
C PRO A 53 -6.78 1.02 -6.82
N HIS A 54 -5.78 1.83 -7.16
CA HIS A 54 -4.91 1.61 -8.31
C HIS A 54 -3.56 2.26 -8.10
N GLY A 55 -2.48 1.53 -8.35
CA GLY A 55 -1.12 1.96 -8.08
C GLY A 55 -0.75 1.86 -6.61
N GLU A 56 0.19 2.69 -6.18
CA GLU A 56 0.77 2.62 -4.84
C GLU A 56 -0.14 3.24 -3.78
N TRP A 57 -0.38 2.48 -2.72
CA TRP A 57 -0.92 2.94 -1.45
C TRP A 57 0.21 2.97 -0.42
N ILE A 58 0.55 4.17 0.02
CA ILE A 58 1.65 4.41 0.94
C ILE A 58 1.08 4.94 2.24
N ILE A 59 1.57 4.40 3.35
CA ILE A 59 1.33 4.92 4.70
C ILE A 59 2.69 5.29 5.28
N TRP A 60 2.75 6.40 6.01
CA TRP A 60 3.97 6.87 6.67
C TRP A 60 3.87 6.73 8.19
N HIS A 61 5.04 6.58 8.81
CA HIS A 61 5.22 6.73 10.24
C HIS A 61 5.19 8.21 10.62
N LYS A 62 4.98 8.52 11.91
CA LYS A 62 4.96 9.90 12.42
C LYS A 62 6.27 10.66 12.16
N ASN A 63 7.39 9.94 12.02
CA ASN A 63 8.70 10.49 11.70
C ASN A 63 8.92 10.75 10.20
N GLY A 64 7.90 10.56 9.36
CA GLY A 64 7.97 10.79 7.91
C GLY A 64 8.56 9.64 7.10
N GLN A 65 9.00 8.55 7.74
CA GLN A 65 9.49 7.36 7.03
C GLN A 65 8.33 6.51 6.52
N LYS A 66 8.52 5.75 5.43
CA LYS A 66 7.48 4.83 4.95
C LYS A 66 7.19 3.79 6.04
N ARG A 67 5.90 3.54 6.27
CA ARG A 67 5.41 2.47 7.15
C ARG A 67 4.97 1.26 6.34
N SER A 68 4.26 1.50 5.24
CA SER A 68 3.84 0.44 4.33
C SER A 68 3.65 0.95 2.91
N LEU A 69 3.80 0.03 1.97
CA LEU A 69 3.57 0.18 0.55
C LEU A 69 2.76 -1.03 0.12
N THR A 70 1.64 -0.80 -0.55
CA THR A 70 0.85 -1.86 -1.18
C THR A 70 0.45 -1.40 -2.56
N ASN A 71 0.70 -2.23 -3.57
CA ASN A 71 0.31 -1.92 -4.94
C ASN A 71 -1.06 -2.56 -5.27
N TYR A 72 -1.93 -1.80 -5.90
CA TYR A 72 -3.26 -2.21 -6.31
C TYR A 72 -3.44 -2.10 -7.83
N ALA A 73 -4.21 -3.01 -8.41
CA ALA A 73 -4.69 -2.92 -9.78
C ALA A 73 -6.20 -3.18 -9.79
N ALA A 74 -6.97 -2.18 -10.24
CA ALA A 74 -8.42 -2.27 -10.38
C ALA A 74 -9.15 -2.72 -9.09
N GLY A 75 -8.68 -2.23 -7.93
CA GLY A 75 -9.23 -2.55 -6.61
C GLY A 75 -8.64 -3.79 -5.95
N VAL A 76 -7.75 -4.52 -6.62
CA VAL A 76 -7.18 -5.77 -6.13
C VAL A 76 -5.70 -5.60 -5.85
N VAL A 77 -5.19 -6.10 -4.72
CA VAL A 77 -3.76 -6.08 -4.42
C VAL A 77 -2.99 -6.87 -5.48
N GLN A 78 -2.02 -6.23 -6.11
CA GLN A 78 -1.27 -6.79 -7.23
C GLN A 78 0.16 -6.25 -7.21
N GLY A 79 1.14 -7.14 -7.23
CA GLY A 79 2.53 -6.76 -7.16
C GLY A 79 3.06 -6.62 -5.74
N ILE A 80 4.09 -5.78 -5.59
CA ILE A 80 4.88 -5.66 -4.36
C ILE A 80 4.02 -5.11 -3.22
N SER A 81 4.20 -5.71 -2.05
CA SER A 81 3.77 -5.17 -0.77
C SER A 81 4.94 -5.23 0.20
N ALA A 82 5.19 -4.11 0.89
CA ALA A 82 6.29 -3.98 1.84
C ALA A 82 5.88 -3.19 3.07
N SER A 83 6.53 -3.47 4.19
CA SER A 83 6.39 -2.71 5.43
C SER A 83 7.75 -2.44 6.05
N TRP A 84 7.85 -1.36 6.80
CA TRP A 84 9.09 -0.91 7.43
C TRP A 84 8.87 -0.59 8.90
N TYR A 85 9.92 -0.78 9.69
CA TYR A 85 10.01 -0.28 11.06
C TYR A 85 10.09 1.25 11.08
N GLU A 86 9.88 1.85 12.25
CA GLU A 86 10.04 3.31 12.41
C GLU A 86 11.47 3.76 12.09
N SER A 87 12.47 2.90 12.24
CA SER A 87 13.86 3.17 11.85
C SER A 87 14.08 3.28 10.34
N GLY A 88 13.07 2.94 9.52
CA GLY A 88 13.19 2.86 8.07
C GLY A 88 13.73 1.52 7.57
N GLN A 89 14.10 0.62 8.48
CA GLN A 89 14.51 -0.72 8.10
C GLN A 89 13.32 -1.53 7.60
N LEU A 90 13.54 -2.32 6.55
CA LEU A 90 12.51 -3.18 5.98
C LEU A 90 12.09 -4.22 7.03
N LYS A 91 10.79 -4.33 7.27
CA LYS A 91 10.20 -5.30 8.20
C LYS A 91 9.71 -6.53 7.46
N SER A 92 9.04 -6.33 6.33
CA SER A 92 8.63 -7.40 5.45
C SER A 92 8.46 -6.93 4.02
N GLN A 93 8.64 -7.84 3.07
CA GLN A 93 8.42 -7.62 1.65
C GLN A 93 7.98 -8.91 1.00
N GLY A 94 6.92 -8.83 0.22
CA GLY A 94 6.42 -9.94 -0.58
C GLY A 94 5.65 -9.45 -1.79
N ASN A 95 5.03 -10.38 -2.49
CA ASN A 95 4.31 -10.11 -3.72
C ASN A 95 2.88 -10.70 -3.66
N TYR A 96 1.96 -10.04 -4.34
CA TYR A 96 0.58 -10.48 -4.50
C TYR A 96 0.25 -10.68 -5.98
N LEU A 97 -0.55 -11.71 -6.25
CA LEU A 97 -1.14 -11.99 -7.55
C LEU A 97 -2.65 -12.15 -7.36
N THR A 98 -3.43 -11.29 -7.99
CA THR A 98 -4.91 -11.30 -7.94
C THR A 98 -5.44 -11.30 -6.51
N GLY A 99 -4.87 -10.46 -5.65
CA GLY A 99 -5.28 -10.29 -4.26
C GLY A 99 -4.75 -11.37 -3.31
N LYS A 100 -4.01 -12.36 -3.80
CA LYS A 100 -3.47 -13.46 -3.00
C LYS A 100 -1.95 -13.38 -2.93
N ARG A 101 -1.36 -13.68 -1.78
CA ARG A 101 0.11 -13.78 -1.65
C ARG A 101 0.65 -14.81 -2.65
N HIS A 102 1.69 -14.47 -3.37
CA HIS A 102 2.31 -15.37 -4.34
C HIS A 102 3.81 -15.06 -4.46
N GLY A 103 4.64 -16.09 -4.49
CA GLY A 103 6.09 -15.95 -4.47
C GLY A 103 6.66 -15.84 -3.06
N LEU A 104 7.84 -15.23 -2.94
CA LEU A 104 8.58 -15.13 -1.69
C LEU A 104 8.10 -13.95 -0.84
N LEU A 105 7.79 -14.23 0.43
CA LEU A 105 7.70 -13.27 1.51
C LEU A 105 8.97 -13.38 2.34
N THR A 106 9.66 -12.27 2.54
CA THR A 106 10.81 -12.18 3.43
C THR A 106 10.46 -11.27 4.60
N GLU A 107 10.88 -11.65 5.79
CA GLU A 107 10.67 -10.93 7.05
C GLU A 107 12.04 -10.68 7.70
N TRP A 108 12.24 -9.46 8.19
CA TRP A 108 13.46 -9.03 8.87
C TRP A 108 13.12 -8.45 10.24
N ASN A 109 14.08 -8.45 11.15
CA ASN A 109 13.98 -7.73 12.42
C ASN A 109 14.50 -6.29 12.32
N GLU A 110 14.44 -5.55 13.43
CA GLU A 110 14.89 -4.15 13.53
C GLU A 110 16.41 -3.94 13.42
N SER A 111 17.21 -5.02 13.34
CA SER A 111 18.63 -4.92 13.00
C SER A 111 18.93 -5.29 11.55
N GLY A 112 17.88 -5.50 10.73
CA GLY A 112 17.99 -5.81 9.31
C GLY A 112 18.37 -7.26 9.04
N ARG A 113 18.37 -8.13 10.07
CA ARG A 113 18.61 -9.56 9.89
C ARG A 113 17.33 -10.25 9.48
N LYS A 114 17.40 -11.11 8.45
CA LYS A 114 16.29 -11.98 8.07
C LYS A 114 15.91 -12.87 9.26
N VAL A 115 14.62 -12.97 9.54
CA VAL A 115 14.08 -13.84 10.60
C VAL A 115 13.18 -14.92 10.01
N ALA A 116 12.58 -14.69 8.85
CA ALA A 116 11.83 -15.71 8.15
C ALA A 116 11.77 -15.46 6.64
N GLU A 117 11.60 -16.56 5.91
CA GLU A 117 11.21 -16.59 4.50
C GLU A 117 10.04 -17.55 4.34
N SER A 118 9.01 -17.16 3.60
CA SER A 118 7.84 -17.99 3.32
C SER A 118 7.52 -17.92 1.83
N LYS A 119 7.39 -19.08 1.17
CA LYS A 119 6.94 -19.14 -0.23
C LYS A 119 5.44 -19.40 -0.25
N TYR A 120 4.72 -18.61 -1.02
CA TYR A 120 3.29 -18.77 -1.25
C TYR A 120 2.99 -19.10 -2.70
N ASP A 121 1.94 -19.90 -2.92
CA ASP A 121 1.29 -20.03 -4.22
C ASP A 121 -0.20 -19.71 -4.09
N ARG A 122 -0.63 -18.59 -4.70
CA ARG A 122 -2.02 -18.14 -4.74
C ARG A 122 -2.69 -18.19 -3.36
N GLY A 123 -2.01 -17.68 -2.35
CA GLY A 123 -2.48 -17.55 -0.97
C GLY A 123 -2.17 -18.75 -0.08
N GLN A 124 -1.78 -19.89 -0.64
CA GLN A 124 -1.39 -21.07 0.13
C GLN A 124 0.09 -20.99 0.50
N LEU A 125 0.40 -21.23 1.78
CA LEU A 125 1.78 -21.36 2.24
C LEU A 125 2.36 -22.68 1.70
N VAL A 126 3.43 -22.59 0.92
CA VAL A 126 4.13 -23.74 0.34
C VAL A 126 5.31 -24.15 1.22
N THR A 127 6.14 -23.19 1.62
CA THR A 127 7.26 -23.44 2.54
C THR A 127 7.44 -22.26 3.48
N ARG A 128 7.98 -22.54 4.67
CA ARG A 128 8.47 -21.54 5.61
C ARG A 128 9.83 -21.96 6.15
N LYS A 129 10.75 -21.00 6.21
CA LYS A 129 12.06 -21.15 6.82
C LYS A 129 12.23 -20.02 7.83
N GLU A 130 12.63 -20.38 9.05
CA GLU A 130 12.97 -19.40 10.08
C GLU A 130 14.48 -19.37 10.28
N PHE A 131 15.00 -18.17 10.49
CA PHE A 131 16.41 -17.92 10.73
C PHE A 131 16.56 -17.59 12.22
N LYS A 132 17.02 -18.58 12.99
CA LYS A 132 17.33 -18.39 14.40
C LYS A 132 18.59 -17.53 14.53
N LYS A 133 18.63 -16.73 15.60
CA LYS A 133 19.77 -15.89 15.98
C LYS A 133 21.02 -16.71 16.22
#